data_AF-A0A1Q2CKN5-F1
#
_entry.id   AF-A0A1Q2CKN5-F1
#
_cell.length_a   1.000
_cell.length_b   1.000
_cell.length_c   1.000
_cell.angle_alpha   90.00
_cell.angle_beta   90.00
_cell.angle_gamma   90.00
#
_symmetry.space_group_name_H-M   'P 1'
#
loop_
_entity.id
_entity.type
_entity.pdbx_description
1 polymer ?
#
loop_
_entity_poly.entity_id
_entity_poly.type
_entity_poly.pdbx_seq_one_letter_code
_entity_poly.pdbx_strand_id
1 'polypeptide(L)' 'MSLPTPRSAAPADQRRQELVAEALEALEGVEELPLEEQTARLTEAQSVLAGVLSNDPLTIQRGLPGVTT' A
#
# COMPACT_ATOMS: atom_id res chain seq x y z
N MET A 1 21.83 -16.63 28.37
CA MET A 1 20.42 -16.37 27.99
C MET A 1 20.43 -15.45 26.78
N SER A 2 20.08 -15.94 25.59
CA SER A 2 19.96 -15.08 24.41
C SER A 2 18.64 -14.35 24.50
N LEU A 3 18.70 -13.02 24.64
CA LEU A 3 17.55 -12.15 24.40
C LEU A 3 17.15 -12.35 22.92
N PRO A 4 15.87 -12.59 22.61
CA PRO A 4 15.43 -12.57 21.22
C PRO A 4 15.70 -11.17 20.70
N THR A 5 16.61 -11.04 19.73
CA THR A 5 16.79 -9.79 19.00
C THR A 5 15.40 -9.37 18.52
N PRO A 6 14.88 -8.19 18.89
CA PRO A 6 13.59 -7.75 18.37
C PRO A 6 13.70 -7.84 16.86
N ARG A 7 12.76 -8.56 16.24
CA ARG A 7 12.65 -8.67 14.79
C ARG A 7 12.58 -7.22 14.30
N SER A 8 13.64 -6.73 13.65
CA SER A 8 13.71 -5.34 13.24
C SER A 8 12.45 -5.04 12.43
N ALA A 9 11.51 -4.32 13.02
CA ALA A 9 10.24 -3.95 12.37
C ALA A 9 10.46 -2.87 11.31
N ALA A 10 11.63 -2.21 11.33
CA ALA A 10 11.99 -1.10 10.46
C ALA A 10 11.73 -1.37 8.96
N PRO A 11 12.06 -2.56 8.37
CA PRO A 11 11.78 -2.81 6.96
C PRO A 11 10.28 -2.99 6.66
N ALA A 12 9.53 -3.59 7.58
CA ALA A 12 8.08 -3.76 7.42
C ALA A 12 7.34 -2.42 7.59
N ASP A 13 7.79 -1.60 8.54
CA ASP A 13 7.25 -0.26 8.79
C ASP A 13 7.54 0.67 7.62
N GLN A 14 8.76 0.64 7.09
CA GLN A 14 9.14 1.37 5.88
C GLN A 14 8.30 0.91 4.68
N ARG A 15 8.14 -0.41 4.47
CA ARG A 15 7.33 -0.90 3.36
C ARG A 15 5.86 -0.48 3.47
N ARG A 16 5.31 -0.43 4.68
CA ARG A 16 3.95 0.10 4.92
C ARG A 16 3.85 1.58 4.57
N GLN A 17 4.87 2.39 4.88
CA GLN A 17 4.90 3.81 4.50
C GLN A 17 4.99 3.99 2.98
N GLU A 18 5.82 3.19 2.31
CA GLU A 18 5.93 3.19 0.84
C GLU A 18 4.60 2.83 0.19
N LEU A 19 3.92 1.77 0.64
CA LEU A 19 2.61 1.37 0.12
C LEU A 19 1.53 2.46 0.31
N VAL A 20 1.57 3.19 1.42
CA VAL A 20 0.67 4.33 1.63
C VAL A 20 0.99 5.47 0.66
N ALA A 21 2.27 5.77 0.44
CA ALA A 21 2.69 6.79 -0.51
C ALA A 21 2.29 6.40 -1.95
N GLU A 22 2.59 5.18 -2.37
CA GLU A 22 2.19 4.59 -3.66
C GLU A 22 0.66 4.69 -3.86
N ALA A 23 -0.13 4.35 -2.83
CA ALA A 23 -1.60 4.41 -2.91
C ALA A 23 -2.14 5.84 -3.01
N LEU A 24 -1.49 6.82 -2.37
CA LEU A 24 -1.89 8.23 -2.47
C LEU A 24 -1.48 8.85 -3.81
N GLU A 25 -0.29 8.52 -4.30
CA GLU A 25 0.19 8.96 -5.62
C GLU A 25 -0.71 8.40 -6.74
N ALA A 26 -1.15 7.15 -6.63
CA ALA A 26 -2.09 6.55 -7.57
C ALA A 26 -3.48 7.22 -7.62
N LEU A 27 -3.80 8.09 -6.65
CA LEU A 27 -5.03 8.88 -6.58
C LEU A 27 -4.87 10.30 -7.13
N GLU A 28 -3.67 10.73 -7.50
CA GLU A 28 -3.46 12.04 -8.13
C GLU A 28 -4.20 12.13 -9.47
N GLY A 29 -5.02 13.17 -9.65
CA GLY A 29 -5.79 13.40 -10.87
C GLY A 29 -6.98 12.45 -11.08
N VAL A 30 -7.33 11.62 -10.08
CA VAL A 30 -8.49 10.72 -10.18
C VAL A 30 -9.78 11.47 -10.49
N GLU A 31 -9.96 12.68 -9.97
CA GLU A 31 -11.14 13.51 -10.20
C GLU A 31 -11.38 13.87 -11.68
N GLU A 32 -10.34 13.79 -12.52
CA GLU A 32 -10.42 14.10 -13.95
C GLU A 32 -10.80 12.89 -14.81
N LEU A 33 -10.78 11.67 -14.24
CA LEU A 33 -11.05 10.43 -14.95
C LEU A 33 -12.56 10.17 -15.14
N PRO A 34 -12.96 9.29 -16.08
CA PRO A 34 -14.33 8.79 -16.14
C PRO A 34 -14.76 8.10 -14.83
N LEU A 35 -16.03 8.24 -14.44
CA LEU A 35 -16.56 7.74 -13.15
C LEU A 35 -16.23 6.27 -12.86
N GLU A 36 -16.25 5.42 -13.88
CA GLU A 36 -15.90 4.00 -13.76
C GLU A 36 -14.42 3.83 -13.34
N GLU A 37 -13.52 4.57 -13.97
CA GLU A 37 -12.09 4.57 -13.64
C GLU A 37 -11.83 5.19 -12.27
N GLN A 38 -12.56 6.26 -11.91
CA GLN A 38 -12.48 6.84 -10.55
C GLN A 38 -12.81 5.79 -9.50
N THR A 39 -13.92 5.09 -9.69
CA THR A 39 -14.40 4.08 -8.75
C THR A 39 -13.42 2.92 -8.64
N ALA A 40 -12.85 2.48 -9.76
CA ALA A 40 -11.84 1.43 -9.79
C ALA A 40 -10.59 1.83 -8.99
N ARG A 41 -10.03 3.01 -9.25
CA ARG A 41 -8.83 3.53 -8.56
C ARG A 41 -9.04 3.74 -7.07
N LEU A 42 -10.18 4.30 -6.68
CA LEU A 42 -10.54 4.48 -5.27
C LEU A 42 -10.71 3.15 -4.55
N THR A 43 -11.34 2.17 -5.19
CA THR A 43 -11.52 0.82 -4.61
C THR A 43 -10.18 0.11 -4.41
N GLU A 44 -9.27 0.24 -5.36
CA GLU A 44 -7.93 -0.34 -5.26
C GLU A 44 -7.12 0.32 -4.13
N ALA A 45 -7.07 1.64 -4.08
CA ALA A 45 -6.39 2.37 -3.01
C ALA A 45 -6.98 2.03 -1.63
N GLN A 46 -8.31 1.95 -1.52
CA GLN A 46 -8.96 1.53 -0.28
C GLN A 46 -8.53 0.12 0.15
N SER A 47 -8.47 -0.84 -0.78
CA SER A 47 -8.06 -2.21 -0.50
C SER A 47 -6.63 -2.28 0.05
N VAL A 48 -5.72 -1.54 -0.58
CA VAL A 48 -4.31 -1.46 -0.18
C VAL A 48 -4.16 -0.82 1.20
N LEU A 49 -4.83 0.31 1.44
CA LEU A 49 -4.80 0.98 2.74
C LEU A 49 -5.41 0.11 3.85
N ALA A 50 -6.49 -0.62 3.56
CA ALA A 50 -7.09 -1.58 4.50
C ALA A 50 -6.13 -2.73 4.82
N GLY A 51 -5.40 -3.26 3.83
CA GLY A 51 -4.37 -4.26 4.02
C GLY A 51 -3.19 -3.77 4.87
N VAL A 52 -2.72 -2.54 4.62
CA VAL A 52 -1.66 -1.90 5.44
C VAL A 52 -2.09 -1.72 6.90
N LEU A 53 -3.31 -1.23 7.16
CA LEU A 53 -3.83 -1.01 8.51
C LEU A 53 -4.06 -2.32 9.28
N SER A 54 -4.48 -3.38 8.58
CA SER A 54 -4.67 -4.70 9.17
C SER A 54 -3.36 -5.48 9.37
N ASN A 55 -2.22 -4.94 8.93
CA ASN A 55 -0.93 -5.62 8.86
C ASN A 55 -0.99 -6.94 8.08
N ASP A 56 -1.79 -6.96 7.00
CA ASP A 56 -1.91 -8.13 6.15
C ASP A 56 -0.56 -8.44 5.47
N PRO A 57 0.06 -9.61 5.76
CA PRO A 57 1.34 -9.98 5.19
C PRO A 57 1.32 -10.12 3.66
N LEU A 58 0.15 -10.36 3.05
CA LEU A 58 0.03 -10.46 1.59
C LEU A 58 0.05 -9.08 0.93
N THR A 59 -0.50 -8.06 1.58
CA THR A 59 -0.46 -6.67 1.12
C THR A 59 0.95 -6.09 1.21
N ILE A 60 1.67 -6.39 2.29
CA ILE A 60 3.06 -5.90 2.48
C ILE A 60 4.02 -6.51 1.42
N GLN A 61 3.70 -7.70 0.90
CA GLN A 61 4.52 -8.42 -0.09
C GLN A 61 4.14 -8.12 -1.55
N ARG A 62 2.89 -7.73 -1.84
CA ARG A 62 2.47 -7.27 -3.17
C ARG A 62 2.64 -5.75 -3.26
N GLY A 63 3.66 -5.28 -3.98
CA GLY A 63 3.61 -3.92 -4.52
C GLY A 63 2.43 -3.74 -5.48
N LEU A 64 1.99 -2.50 -5.70
CA LEU A 64 0.90 -2.18 -6.61
C LEU A 64 1.20 -2.73 -8.02
N PRO A 65 0.34 -3.59 -8.59
CA PRO A 65 0.48 -4.02 -9.98
C PRO A 65 0.04 -2.88 -10.90
N GLY A 66 0.99 -2.06 -11.37
CA GLY A 66 0.67 -0.99 -12.33
C GLY A 66 1.73 0.08 -12.60
N VAL A 67 2.76 0.18 -11.76
CA VAL A 67 3.90 1.09 -12.01
C VAL A 67 4.97 0.39 -12.86
N THR A 68 4.78 0.39 -14.17
CA THR A 68 5.86 0.14 -15.12
C THR A 68 6.62 1.44 -15.36
N THR A 69 7.89 1.48 -14.96
CA THR A 69 8.92 2.37 -15.53
C THR A 69 8.96 2.30 -17.05
#